data_AF-A0A7E4VPQ1-F1
#
_entry.id   AF-A0A7E4VPQ1-F1
#
_cell.length_a   1.000
_cell.length_b   1.000
_cell.length_c   1.000
_cell.angle_alpha   90.00
_cell.angle_beta   90.00
_cell.angle_gamma   90.00
#
_symmetry.space_group_name_H-M   'P 1'
#
loop_
_entity.id
_entity.type
_entity.pdbx_description
1 polymer ?
#
loop_
_entity_poly.entity_id
_entity_poly.type
_entity_poly.pdbx_seq_one_letter_code
_entity_poly.pdbx_strand_id
1 'polypeptide(L)'
;MKLLLLLAFALLIIKTHSTLSPVKTVPENGLGCAFCQAFVADFAKEVAHGKGNVHQKVKRTCKKVAKKYEKACERAVDRVVNAILKGIQQHQATQIICRSIRMC
;
A
#
# COMPACT_ATOMS: atom_id res chain seq x y z
N MET A 1 33.97 29.66 -11.15
CA MET A 1 34.19 28.74 -10.00
C MET A 1 32.90 28.33 -9.28
N LYS A 2 31.92 29.23 -9.08
CA LYS A 2 30.60 28.87 -8.46
C LYS A 2 29.77 27.86 -9.27
N LEU A 3 29.83 27.90 -10.61
CA LEU A 3 29.12 26.95 -11.48
C LEU A 3 29.65 25.51 -11.37
N LEU A 4 30.96 25.35 -11.19
CA LEU A 4 31.59 24.03 -10.98
C LEU A 4 31.20 23.43 -9.62
N LEU A 5 31.05 24.25 -8.59
CA LEU A 5 30.56 23.82 -7.28
C LEU A 5 29.10 23.36 -7.35
N LEU A 6 28.21 24.08 -8.05
CA LEU A 6 26.81 23.69 -8.21
C LEU A 6 26.64 22.37 -8.97
N LEU A 7 27.44 22.13 -10.01
CA LEU A 7 27.45 20.85 -10.74
C LEU A 7 27.96 19.69 -9.89
N ALA A 8 28.96 19.93 -9.04
CA ALA A 8 29.44 18.94 -8.08
C ALA A 8 28.36 18.59 -7.04
N PHE A 9 27.61 19.57 -6.53
CA PHE A 9 26.47 19.33 -5.64
C PHE A 9 25.34 18.56 -6.34
N ALA A 10 25.01 18.89 -7.59
CA ALA A 10 24.00 18.16 -8.36
C ALA A 10 24.40 16.68 -8.59
N LEU A 11 25.67 16.41 -8.90
CA LEU A 11 26.18 15.04 -9.07
C LEU A 11 26.21 14.25 -7.75
N LEU A 12 26.42 14.92 -6.61
CA LEU A 12 26.32 14.31 -5.29
C LEU A 12 24.86 13.93 -4.96
N ILE A 13 23.88 14.77 -5.29
CA ILE A 13 22.44 14.47 -5.11
C ILE A 13 22.01 13.28 -5.98
N ILE A 14 22.47 13.22 -7.23
CA ILE A 14 22.18 12.10 -8.15
C ILE A 14 22.79 10.78 -7.63
N LYS A 15 23.99 10.81 -7.03
CA LYS A 15 24.60 9.64 -6.38
C LYS A 15 23.86 9.19 -5.11
N THR A 16 23.25 10.10 -4.36
CA THR A 16 22.46 9.79 -3.14
C THR A 16 21.03 9.29 -3.41
N HIS A 17 20.54 9.40 -4.66
CA HIS A 17 19.41 8.59 -5.15
C HIS A 17 19.86 7.20 -5.64
N SER A 18 21.02 6.75 -5.14
CA SER A 18 21.23 5.44 -4.56
C SER A 18 20.20 4.40 -4.99
N THR A 19 20.66 3.51 -5.88
CA THR A 19 20.44 2.07 -5.78
C THR A 19 19.00 1.67 -5.44
N LEU A 20 18.24 1.34 -6.49
CA LEU A 20 17.24 0.27 -6.38
C LEU A 20 17.87 -0.84 -5.54
N SER A 21 17.43 -0.97 -4.29
CA SER A 21 17.85 -2.08 -3.43
C SER A 21 17.44 -3.38 -4.10
N PRO A 22 18.25 -4.44 -4.02
CA PRO A 22 17.80 -5.74 -4.49
C PRO A 22 16.60 -6.15 -3.61
N VAL A 23 15.39 -6.08 -4.16
CA VAL A 23 14.21 -6.68 -3.52
C VAL A 23 14.36 -8.19 -3.66
N LYS A 24 15.17 -8.80 -2.80
CA LYS A 24 15.16 -10.24 -2.63
C LYS A 24 15.65 -10.65 -1.26
N THR A 25 14.73 -10.60 -0.32
CA THR A 25 14.41 -11.75 0.53
C THR A 25 12.90 -11.74 0.72
N VAL A 26 12.24 -12.88 0.52
CA VAL A 26 10.85 -13.08 0.91
C VAL A 26 10.92 -13.64 2.33
N PRO A 27 10.63 -12.86 3.38
CA PRO A 27 10.37 -13.41 4.70
C PRO A 27 8.88 -13.81 4.75
N GLU A 28 8.48 -14.59 5.76
CA GLU A 28 7.10 -15.06 5.98
C GLU A 28 6.04 -14.04 5.51
N ASN A 29 5.14 -14.46 4.61
CA ASN A 29 4.09 -13.68 3.91
C ASN A 29 4.34 -13.29 2.43
N GLY A 30 5.28 -13.89 1.71
CA GLY A 30 5.52 -13.59 0.28
C GLY A 30 4.25 -13.55 -0.60
N LEU A 31 3.36 -14.53 -0.44
CA LEU A 31 2.08 -14.58 -1.15
C LEU A 31 1.08 -13.52 -0.66
N GLY A 32 1.01 -13.30 0.66
CA GLY A 32 0.14 -12.28 1.26
C GLY A 32 0.53 -10.87 0.84
N CYS A 33 1.84 -10.61 0.74
CA CYS A 33 2.39 -9.34 0.31
C CYS A 33 2.11 -9.09 -1.17
N ALA A 34 2.33 -10.10 -2.03
CA ALA A 34 1.99 -10.02 -3.45
C ALA A 34 0.48 -9.79 -3.68
N PHE A 35 -0.36 -10.52 -2.96
CA PHE A 35 -1.81 -10.35 -3.03
C PHE A 35 -2.23 -8.94 -2.60
N CYS A 36 -1.68 -8.44 -1.48
CA CYS A 36 -1.96 -7.11 -1.02
C CYS A 36 -1.56 -6.05 -2.05
N GLN A 37 -0.35 -6.15 -2.61
CA GLN A 37 0.12 -5.16 -3.58
C GLN A 37 -0.76 -5.11 -4.83
N ALA A 38 -1.16 -6.28 -5.35
CA ALA A 38 -2.09 -6.37 -6.46
C ALA A 38 -3.46 -5.75 -6.11
N PHE A 39 -4.01 -6.10 -4.94
CA PHE A 39 -5.27 -5.55 -4.45
C PHE A 39 -5.22 -4.01 -4.33
N VAL A 40 -4.19 -3.46 -3.70
CA VAL A 40 -4.04 -2.00 -3.52
C VAL A 40 -3.90 -1.30 -4.88
N ALA A 41 -3.17 -1.89 -5.83
CA ALA A 41 -3.01 -1.32 -7.16
C ALA A 41 -4.34 -1.24 -7.93
N ASP A 42 -5.15 -2.29 -7.89
CA ASP A 42 -6.47 -2.28 -8.52
C ASP A 42 -7.45 -1.39 -7.77
N PHE A 43 -7.39 -1.38 -6.45
CA PHE A 43 -8.23 -0.53 -5.62
C PHE A 43 -7.97 0.95 -5.87
N ALA A 44 -6.70 1.36 -6.07
CA ALA A 44 -6.35 2.73 -6.44
C ALA A 44 -6.98 3.15 -7.78
N LYS A 45 -7.04 2.25 -8.77
CA LYS A 45 -7.72 2.50 -10.06
C LYS A 45 -9.24 2.66 -9.88
N GLU A 46 -9.86 1.82 -9.05
CA GLU A 46 -11.29 1.92 -8.76
C GLU A 46 -11.66 3.24 -8.07
N VAL A 47 -10.84 3.65 -7.08
CA VAL A 47 -10.98 4.94 -6.39
C VAL A 47 -10.83 6.11 -7.38
N ALA A 48 -9.82 6.08 -8.24
CA ALA A 48 -9.59 7.13 -9.24
C ALA A 48 -10.71 7.24 -10.28
N HIS A 49 -11.33 6.12 -10.65
CA HIS A 49 -12.44 6.09 -11.61
C HIS A 49 -13.82 6.30 -10.97
N GLY A 50 -13.90 6.65 -9.68
CA GLY A 50 -15.16 6.86 -8.97
C GLY A 50 -16.06 5.62 -8.92
N LYS A 51 -15.50 4.42 -9.14
CA LYS A 51 -16.26 3.16 -9.13
C LYS A 51 -16.58 2.81 -7.68
N GLY A 52 -17.81 3.11 -7.29
CA GLY A 52 -18.28 3.09 -5.91
C GLY A 52 -18.25 1.72 -5.21
N ASN A 53 -17.92 1.81 -3.92
CA ASN A 53 -18.20 0.88 -2.82
C ASN A 53 -17.49 -0.48 -2.78
N VAL A 54 -16.22 -0.56 -3.19
CA VAL A 54 -15.33 -1.68 -2.79
C VAL A 54 -15.35 -1.90 -1.28
N HIS A 55 -15.40 -0.81 -0.49
CA HIS A 55 -15.54 -0.89 0.96
C HIS A 55 -16.76 -1.73 1.37
N GLN A 56 -17.92 -1.49 0.76
CA GLN A 56 -19.13 -2.26 1.02
C GLN A 56 -19.04 -3.69 0.50
N LYS A 57 -18.37 -3.93 -0.65
CA LYS A 57 -18.14 -5.29 -1.17
C LYS A 57 -17.28 -6.12 -0.22
N VAL A 58 -16.18 -5.55 0.29
CA VAL A 58 -15.31 -6.21 1.26
C VAL A 58 -16.07 -6.43 2.57
N LYS A 59 -16.85 -5.45 3.04
CA LYS A 59 -17.66 -5.58 4.27
C LYS A 59 -18.72 -6.68 4.18
N ARG A 60 -19.29 -6.93 2.99
CA ARG A 60 -20.22 -8.06 2.77
C ARG A 60 -19.59 -9.43 3.03
N THR A 61 -18.27 -9.57 2.93
CA THR A 61 -17.60 -10.84 3.25
C THR A 61 -17.72 -11.19 4.74
N CYS A 62 -17.89 -10.20 5.62
CA CYS A 62 -18.14 -10.43 7.04
C CYS A 62 -19.48 -11.11 7.33
N LYS A 63 -20.42 -11.12 6.38
CA LYS A 63 -21.66 -11.91 6.52
C LYS A 63 -21.44 -13.41 6.39
N LYS A 64 -20.25 -13.84 5.94
CA LYS A 64 -19.88 -15.24 5.79
C LYS A 64 -19.21 -15.83 7.04
N VAL A 65 -18.80 -14.98 8.00
CA VAL A 65 -18.27 -15.47 9.28
C VAL A 65 -19.40 -15.75 10.26
N ALA A 66 -19.14 -16.57 11.29
CA ALA A 66 -20.15 -16.83 12.32
C ALA A 66 -20.64 -15.52 12.95
N LYS A 67 -21.95 -15.41 13.22
CA LYS A 67 -22.61 -14.18 13.74
C LYS A 67 -21.85 -13.53 14.90
N LYS A 68 -21.27 -14.33 15.81
CA LYS A 68 -20.49 -13.83 16.96
C LYS A 68 -19.24 -13.02 16.57
N TYR A 69 -18.71 -13.19 15.35
CA TYR A 69 -17.54 -12.49 14.85
C TYR A 69 -17.85 -11.41 13.81
N GLU A 70 -19.10 -11.28 13.34
CA GLU A 70 -19.49 -10.35 12.27
C GLU A 70 -19.07 -8.91 12.59
N LYS A 71 -19.45 -8.39 13.77
CA LYS A 71 -19.05 -7.04 14.21
C LYS A 71 -17.52 -6.87 14.34
N ALA A 72 -16.81 -7.92 14.74
CA ALA A 72 -15.35 -7.88 14.85
C ALA A 72 -14.69 -7.84 13.46
N CYS A 73 -15.22 -8.63 12.52
CA CYS A 73 -14.81 -8.61 11.11
C CYS A 73 -15.05 -7.25 10.48
N GLU A 74 -16.24 -6.66 10.66
CA GLU A 74 -16.58 -5.35 10.09
C GLU A 74 -15.60 -4.28 10.56
N ARG A 75 -15.29 -4.24 11.86
CA ARG A 75 -14.28 -3.30 12.40
C ARG A 75 -12.89 -3.54 11.84
N ALA A 76 -12.51 -4.80 11.61
CA ALA A 76 -11.21 -5.12 11.01
C ALA A 76 -11.15 -4.63 9.56
N VAL A 77 -12.20 -4.89 8.77
CA VAL A 77 -12.33 -4.41 7.39
C VAL A 77 -12.30 -2.89 7.34
N ASP A 78 -13.05 -2.21 8.19
CA ASP A 78 -13.09 -0.73 8.22
C ASP A 78 -11.69 -0.16 8.48
N ARG A 79 -10.93 -0.72 9.44
CA ARG A 79 -9.55 -0.29 9.71
C ARG A 79 -8.63 -0.50 8.51
N VAL A 80 -8.68 -1.68 7.89
CA VAL A 80 -7.81 -2.03 6.75
C VAL A 80 -8.12 -1.15 5.55
N VAL A 81 -9.39 -1.01 5.17
CA VAL A 81 -9.80 -0.20 4.01
C VAL A 81 -9.46 1.27 4.23
N ASN A 82 -9.67 1.81 5.43
CA ASN A 82 -9.30 3.19 5.74
C ASN A 82 -7.79 3.42 5.67
N ALA A 83 -6.98 2.47 6.16
CA ALA A 83 -5.52 2.55 6.05
C ALA A 83 -5.06 2.58 4.58
N ILE A 84 -5.65 1.72 3.75
CA ILE A 84 -5.35 1.67 2.32
C ILE A 84 -5.76 2.97 1.62
N LEU A 85 -6.98 3.46 1.86
CA LEU A 85 -7.46 4.72 1.28
C LEU A 85 -6.56 5.90 1.66
N LYS A 86 -6.17 6.01 2.93
CA LYS A 86 -5.25 7.04 3.39
C LYS A 86 -3.90 6.93 2.69
N GLY A 87 -3.35 5.73 2.55
CA GLY A 87 -2.10 5.51 1.84
C GLY A 87 -2.16 5.90 0.37
N ILE A 88 -3.27 5.58 -0.31
CA ILE A 88 -3.52 5.99 -1.70
C ILE A 88 -3.60 7.52 -1.81
N GLN A 89 -4.35 8.19 -0.93
CA GLN A 89 -4.46 9.66 -0.90
C GLN A 89 -3.11 10.34 -0.62
N GLN A 90 -2.22 9.67 0.11
CA GLN A 90 -0.87 10.15 0.41
C GLN A 90 0.16 9.74 -0.66
N HIS A 91 -0.28 9.16 -1.79
CA HIS A 91 0.57 8.70 -2.88
C HIS A 91 1.69 7.73 -2.43
N GLN A 92 1.43 6.93 -1.41
CA GLN A 92 2.40 5.97 -0.90
C GLN A 92 2.56 4.79 -1.86
N ALA A 93 3.77 4.22 -1.93
CA ALA A 93 4.01 2.99 -2.66
C ALA A 93 3.20 1.82 -2.07
N THR A 94 2.69 0.92 -2.92
CA THR A 94 1.84 -0.22 -2.50
C THR A 94 2.49 -1.09 -1.43
N GLN A 95 3.81 -1.29 -1.49
CA GLN A 95 4.56 -2.03 -0.48
C GLN A 95 4.48 -1.38 0.91
N ILE A 96 4.52 -0.04 1.00
CA ILE A 96 4.42 0.70 2.26
C ILE A 96 3.00 0.57 2.83
N ILE A 97 1.99 0.69 1.98
CA ILE A 97 0.59 0.49 2.35
C ILE A 97 0.38 -0.93 2.90
N CYS A 98 0.91 -1.95 2.23
CA CYS A 98 0.78 -3.34 2.64
C CYS A 98 1.52 -3.70 3.92
N ARG A 99 2.67 -3.05 4.21
CA ARG A 99 3.35 -3.16 5.51
C ARG A 99 2.51 -2.56 6.64
N SER A 100 1.81 -1.45 6.37
CA SER A 100 0.99 -0.78 7.40
C SER A 100 -0.16 -1.66 7.94
N ILE A 101 -0.63 -2.60 7.12
CA ILE A 101 -1.66 -3.58 7.47
C ILE A 101 -1.10 -4.99 7.74
N ARG A 102 0.24 -5.11 7.84
CA ARG A 102 0.96 -6.36 8.13
C ARG A 102 0.70 -7.51 7.15
N MET A 103 0.45 -7.19 5.88
CA MET A 103 0.40 -8.20 4.80
C MET A 103 1.73 -8.34 4.06
N CYS A 104 2.57 -7.31 4.19
CA CYS A 104 4.03 -7.34 4.08
C CYS A 104 4.58 -6.91 5.45
#